data_AF-A0A2E3AJ18-F1
#
_entry.id   AF-A0A2E3AJ18-F1
#
_cell.length_a   1.000
_cell.length_b   1.000
_cell.length_c   1.000
_cell.angle_alpha   90.00
_cell.angle_beta   90.00
_cell.angle_gamma   90.00
#
_symmetry.space_group_name_H-M   'P 1'
#
loop_
_entity.id
_entity.type
_entity.pdbx_description
1 polymer ?
#
loop_
_entity_poly.entity_id
_entity_poly.type
_entity_poly.pdbx_seq_one_letter_code
_entity_poly.pdbx_strand_id
1 'polypeptide(L)'
;MNNFYLIFIISILFVFTSDINCQYRTKIPTSSVIDTRIQNEGGNIFNFFNPDNFSMNHSFGMSMNSFGGISKSYGTYTNNMNLKLNDKLMLKSLIYFVQPSNIQNLNSPMMNNPSIYYDANLNYKISENIMFQLSLSSSPNYYRYNLSPYINSYAR
;
A
#
# COMPACT_ATOMS: atom_id res chain seq x y z
N MET A 1 -54.57 25.29 -10.47
CA MET A 1 -53.28 24.83 -11.00
C MET A 1 -52.17 24.76 -9.94
N ASN A 2 -52.13 25.63 -8.92
CA ASN A 2 -51.06 25.61 -7.89
C ASN A 2 -50.99 24.34 -7.02
N ASN A 3 -52.12 23.74 -6.61
CA ASN A 3 -52.09 22.57 -5.74
C ASN A 3 -51.51 21.33 -6.44
N PHE A 4 -51.68 21.22 -7.75
CA PHE A 4 -51.16 20.11 -8.55
C PHE A 4 -49.62 20.17 -8.66
N TYR A 5 -49.09 21.38 -8.79
CA TYR A 5 -47.64 21.63 -8.81
C TYR A 5 -46.99 21.33 -7.45
N LEU A 6 -47.68 21.68 -6.37
CA LEU A 6 -47.23 21.40 -5.00
C LEU A 6 -47.19 19.89 -4.69
N ILE A 7 -48.20 19.14 -5.12
CA ILE A 7 -48.24 17.68 -5.02
C ILE A 7 -47.12 17.03 -5.86
N PHE A 8 -46.87 17.57 -7.05
CA PHE A 8 -45.80 17.09 -7.93
C PHE A 8 -44.40 17.29 -7.32
N ILE A 9 -44.16 18.44 -6.68
CA ILE A 9 -42.90 18.73 -5.96
C ILE A 9 -42.71 17.79 -4.77
N ILE A 10 -43.76 17.55 -3.99
CA ILE A 10 -43.70 16.67 -2.81
C ILE A 10 -43.41 15.22 -3.24
N SER A 11 -44.01 14.76 -4.34
CA SER A 11 -43.75 13.44 -4.92
C SER A 11 -42.28 13.27 -5.33
N ILE A 12 -41.70 14.30 -5.97
CA ILE A 12 -40.29 14.30 -6.35
C ILE A 12 -39.34 14.26 -5.14
N LEU A 13 -39.68 14.97 -4.06
CA LEU A 13 -38.91 14.96 -2.81
C LEU A 13 -38.90 13.58 -2.13
N PHE A 14 -40.00 12.83 -2.22
CA PHE A 14 -40.13 11.50 -1.63
C PHE A 14 -39.31 10.41 -2.37
N VAL A 15 -39.02 10.60 -3.65
CA VAL A 15 -38.20 9.67 -4.45
C VAL A 15 -36.71 9.75 -4.07
N PHE A 16 -36.24 10.87 -3.52
CA PHE A 16 -34.84 11.01 -3.08
C PHE A 16 -34.53 10.32 -1.74
N THR A 17 -35.54 9.86 -0.99
CA THR A 17 -35.35 9.23 0.32
C THR A 17 -35.31 7.70 0.29
N SER A 18 -35.42 7.06 -0.88
CA SER A 18 -35.37 5.59 -0.97
C SER A 18 -33.92 5.09 -0.82
N ASP A 19 -33.63 4.63 0.39
CA ASP A 19 -32.66 3.62 0.78
C ASP A 19 -31.27 3.71 0.15
N ILE A 20 -30.43 4.52 0.79
CA ILE A 20 -28.97 4.44 0.71
C ILE A 20 -28.55 3.15 1.43
N ASN A 21 -28.80 1.99 0.81
CA ASN A 21 -28.15 0.74 1.19
C ASN A 21 -26.67 0.85 0.80
N CYS A 22 -25.91 1.60 1.60
CA CYS A 22 -24.48 1.58 1.62
C CYS A 22 -24.11 0.12 1.84
N GLN A 23 -23.65 -0.56 0.79
CA GLN A 23 -23.16 -1.93 0.85
C GLN A 23 -21.91 -1.92 1.72
N TYR A 24 -22.11 -1.92 3.03
CA TYR A 24 -21.07 -2.22 3.99
C TYR A 24 -20.67 -3.66 3.68
N ARG A 25 -19.54 -3.80 2.98
CA ARG A 25 -18.91 -5.09 2.74
C ARG A 25 -18.46 -5.63 4.09
N THR A 26 -19.33 -6.38 4.75
CA THR A 26 -19.08 -7.09 6.03
C THR A 26 -18.01 -8.16 5.93
N LYS A 27 -17.50 -8.42 4.72
CA LYS A 27 -16.33 -9.25 4.47
C LYS A 27 -15.28 -8.40 3.77
N ILE A 28 -14.54 -7.63 4.57
CA ILE A 28 -13.18 -7.27 4.19
C ILE A 28 -12.44 -8.61 4.23
N PRO A 29 -11.92 -9.15 3.12
CA PRO A 29 -10.98 -10.25 3.25
C PRO A 29 -9.78 -9.67 4.01
N THR A 30 -9.68 -10.00 5.29
CA THR A 30 -8.41 -9.94 6.03
C THR A 30 -7.53 -11.09 5.55
N SER A 31 -7.41 -11.26 4.23
CA SER A 31 -6.19 -11.84 3.71
C SER A 31 -5.21 -10.67 3.64
N SER A 32 -4.35 -10.58 4.65
CA SER A 32 -2.96 -10.22 4.34
C SER A 32 -2.62 -10.95 3.05
N VAL A 33 -2.19 -10.23 2.01
CA VAL A 33 -1.87 -10.77 0.68
C VAL A 33 -0.72 -11.78 0.81
N ILE A 34 -1.07 -12.96 1.32
CA ILE A 34 -0.30 -14.16 1.56
C ILE A 34 -1.22 -15.24 0.99
N ASP A 35 -1.32 -15.29 -0.34
CA ASP A 35 -1.69 -16.49 -1.09
C ASP A 35 -1.65 -16.17 -2.58
N THR A 36 -0.43 -15.98 -3.08
CA THR A 36 -0.13 -16.27 -4.47
C THR A 36 1.04 -17.23 -4.49
N ARG A 37 0.79 -18.46 -4.02
CA ARG A 37 1.69 -19.59 -4.27
C ARG A 37 1.45 -20.04 -5.72
N ILE A 38 2.11 -19.36 -6.66
CA ILE A 38 2.18 -19.83 -8.05
C ILE A 38 3.13 -21.02 -8.05
N GLN A 39 2.57 -22.23 -8.14
CA GLN A 39 3.32 -23.43 -8.49
C GLN A 39 3.73 -23.30 -9.96
N ASN A 40 4.98 -22.90 -10.21
CA ASN A 40 5.60 -23.04 -11.53
C ASN A 40 6.36 -24.36 -11.55
N GLU A 41 5.74 -25.38 -12.14
CA GLU A 41 6.42 -26.58 -12.61
C GLU A 41 7.08 -26.25 -13.96
N GLY A 42 8.41 -26.33 -14.04
CA GLY A 42 9.10 -26.29 -15.33
C GLY A 42 10.55 -25.80 -15.33
N GLY A 43 11.49 -26.74 -15.42
CA GLY A 43 12.72 -26.55 -16.20
C GLY A 43 13.95 -26.00 -15.49
N ASN A 44 14.86 -26.91 -15.14
CA ASN A 44 16.23 -26.71 -14.65
C ASN A 44 17.07 -25.71 -15.48
N ILE A 45 17.55 -24.64 -14.81
CA ILE A 45 18.87 -24.00 -15.08
C ILE A 45 19.48 -23.29 -13.85
N PHE A 46 18.81 -23.28 -12.69
CA PHE A 46 19.29 -22.55 -11.51
C PHE A 46 19.06 -23.31 -10.20
N ASN A 47 20.05 -24.08 -9.75
CA ASN A 47 19.99 -24.71 -8.42
C ASN A 47 20.01 -23.70 -7.24
N PHE A 48 20.29 -22.41 -7.52
CA PHE A 48 20.13 -21.29 -6.58
C PHE A 48 18.69 -20.78 -6.47
N PHE A 49 17.89 -20.98 -7.52
CA PHE A 49 16.47 -20.63 -7.57
C PHE A 49 15.63 -21.92 -7.50
N ASN A 50 16.02 -22.85 -6.62
CA ASN A 50 15.12 -23.94 -6.27
C ASN A 50 13.84 -23.30 -5.68
N PRO A 51 12.64 -23.55 -6.23
CA PRO A 51 11.39 -22.97 -5.72
C PRO A 51 11.15 -23.26 -4.22
N ASP A 52 11.78 -24.30 -3.66
CA ASP A 52 11.75 -24.57 -2.21
C ASP A 52 12.50 -23.54 -1.37
N ASN A 53 13.55 -22.94 -1.94
CA ASN A 53 14.44 -22.00 -1.27
C ASN A 53 14.22 -20.55 -1.75
N PHE A 54 13.42 -20.33 -2.77
CA PHE A 54 13.14 -19.02 -3.34
C PHE A 54 11.64 -18.79 -3.47
N SER A 55 11.13 -17.76 -2.81
CA SER A 55 9.77 -17.28 -2.99
C SER A 55 9.76 -15.81 -3.38
N MET A 56 8.92 -15.48 -4.36
CA MET A 56 8.80 -14.13 -4.88
C MET A 56 7.32 -13.83 -5.10
N ASN A 57 6.80 -12.89 -4.32
CA ASN A 57 5.42 -12.45 -4.39
C ASN A 57 5.39 -11.03 -4.94
N HIS A 58 4.45 -10.78 -5.86
CA HIS A 58 4.26 -9.49 -6.46
C HIS A 58 2.81 -9.07 -6.31
N SER A 59 2.58 -7.79 -6.03
CA SER A 59 1.24 -7.24 -5.98
C SER A 59 1.19 -5.87 -6.61
N PHE A 60 0.04 -5.54 -7.18
CA PHE A 60 -0.29 -4.23 -7.69
C PHE A 60 -1.49 -3.70 -6.91
N GLY A 61 -1.34 -2.49 -6.39
CA GLY A 61 -2.38 -1.78 -5.66
C GLY A 61 -2.61 -0.42 -6.30
N MET A 62 -3.83 0.09 -6.18
CA MET A 62 -4.14 1.47 -6.54
C MET A 62 -4.94 2.09 -5.41
N SER A 63 -4.53 3.26 -4.96
CA SER A 63 -5.21 4.02 -3.92
C SER A 63 -5.58 5.40 -4.48
N MET A 64 -6.71 5.94 -4.03
CA MET A 64 -7.13 7.28 -4.40
C MET A 64 -7.68 7.98 -3.17
N ASN A 65 -7.15 9.18 -2.91
CA ASN A 65 -7.60 10.06 -1.85
C ASN A 65 -8.16 11.33 -2.48
N SER A 66 -9.31 11.78 -2.02
CA SER A 66 -9.94 13.02 -2.47
C SER A 66 -10.20 13.91 -1.25
N PHE A 67 -9.71 15.15 -1.30
CA PHE A 67 -9.94 16.13 -0.23
C PHE A 67 -10.04 17.54 -0.84
N GLY A 68 -11.06 18.30 -0.45
CA GLY A 68 -11.22 19.69 -0.88
C GLY A 68 -11.30 19.89 -2.40
N GLY A 69 -11.90 18.94 -3.13
CA GLY A 69 -12.02 18.99 -4.60
C GLY A 69 -10.76 18.55 -5.37
N ILE A 70 -9.68 18.19 -4.66
CA ILE A 70 -8.45 17.66 -5.27
C ILE A 70 -8.43 16.15 -5.08
N SER A 71 -8.36 15.40 -6.18
CA SER A 71 -8.10 13.95 -6.17
C SER A 71 -6.63 13.65 -6.44
N LYS A 72 -6.05 12.77 -5.63
CA LYS A 72 -4.73 12.20 -5.83
C LYS A 72 -4.84 10.68 -5.83
N SER A 73 -4.40 10.05 -6.91
CA SER A 73 -4.25 8.59 -6.96
C SER A 73 -2.79 8.18 -6.98
N TYR A 74 -2.52 6.99 -6.46
CA TYR A 74 -1.20 6.38 -6.42
C TYR A 74 -1.34 4.91 -6.82
N GLY A 75 -0.62 4.52 -7.86
CA GLY A 75 -0.35 3.12 -8.18
C GLY A 75 0.85 2.64 -7.38
N THR A 76 0.75 1.46 -6.79
CA THR A 76 1.81 0.85 -5.99
C THR A 76 2.10 -0.54 -6.53
N TYR A 77 3.34 -0.81 -6.92
CA TYR A 77 3.83 -2.15 -7.16
C TYR A 77 4.68 -2.59 -5.98
N THR A 78 4.38 -3.76 -5.43
CA THR A 78 5.15 -4.35 -4.33
C THR A 78 5.75 -5.66 -4.79
N ASN A 79 7.03 -5.87 -4.53
CA ASN A 79 7.69 -7.16 -4.69
C ASN A 79 8.32 -7.59 -3.36
N ASN A 80 7.90 -8.74 -2.85
CA ASN A 80 8.51 -9.40 -1.71
C ASN A 80 9.26 -10.64 -2.19
N MET A 81 10.56 -10.66 -1.98
CA MET A 81 11.47 -11.72 -2.36
C MET A 81 12.12 -12.32 -1.10
N ASN A 82 12.07 -13.63 -0.96
CA ASN A 82 12.72 -14.37 0.10
C ASN A 82 13.55 -15.49 -0.52
N LEU A 83 14.85 -15.47 -0.26
CA LEU A 83 15.83 -16.40 -0.79
C LEU A 83 16.63 -17.01 0.37
N LYS A 84 16.51 -18.31 0.53
CA LYS A 84 17.30 -19.12 1.45
C LYS A 84 18.51 -19.68 0.70
N LEU A 85 19.66 -19.05 0.86
CA LEU A 85 20.90 -19.48 0.20
C LEU A 85 21.42 -20.80 0.79
N ASN A 86 21.30 -20.97 2.11
CA ASN A 86 21.55 -22.22 2.82
C ASN A 86 20.80 -22.22 4.16
N ASP A 87 20.94 -23.28 4.97
CA ASP A 87 20.25 -23.38 6.27
C ASP A 87 20.64 -22.31 7.30
N LYS A 88 21.74 -21.60 7.07
CA LYS A 88 22.27 -20.56 7.93
C LYS A 88 22.13 -19.16 7.33
N LEU A 89 21.82 -19.00 6.05
CA LEU A 89 21.86 -17.73 5.34
C LEU A 89 20.57 -17.49 4.56
N MET A 90 19.86 -16.43 4.93
CA MET A 90 18.59 -16.04 4.33
C MET A 90 18.62 -14.56 3.96
N LEU A 91 18.23 -14.26 2.73
CA LEU A 91 18.03 -12.93 2.20
C LEU A 91 16.54 -12.67 2.04
N LYS A 92 16.06 -11.57 2.60
CA LYS A 92 14.71 -11.04 2.39
C LYS A 92 14.83 -9.66 1.77
N SER A 93 14.07 -9.40 0.72
CA SER A 93 14.01 -8.10 0.06
C SER A 93 12.57 -7.74 -0.21
N LEU A 94 12.20 -6.51 0.07
CA LEU A 94 10.88 -5.96 -0.17
C LEU A 94 11.05 -4.65 -0.90
N ILE A 95 10.43 -4.51 -2.06
CA ILE A 95 10.55 -3.32 -2.92
C ILE A 95 9.15 -2.79 -3.16
N TYR A 96 8.99 -1.49 -2.99
CA TYR A 96 7.79 -0.74 -3.31
C TYR A 96 8.12 0.30 -4.37
N PHE A 97 7.37 0.27 -5.46
CA PHE A 97 7.38 1.31 -6.47
C PHE A 97 6.05 2.06 -6.42
N VAL A 98 6.10 3.35 -6.09
CA VAL A 98 4.91 4.19 -5.93
C VAL A 98 4.90 5.23 -7.04
N GLN A 99 3.93 5.11 -7.93
CA GLN A 99 3.69 6.05 -9.02
C GLN A 99 2.45 6.89 -8.68
N PRO A 100 2.61 8.19 -8.37
CA PRO A 100 1.46 9.08 -8.31
C PRO A 100 0.86 9.24 -9.72
N SER A 101 -0.46 9.15 -9.80
CA SER A 101 -1.27 9.48 -10.96
C SER A 101 -2.17 10.65 -10.58
N ASN A 102 -1.70 11.87 -10.77
CA ASN A 102 -2.51 13.07 -10.57
C ASN A 102 -3.21 13.45 -11.88
N ILE A 103 -4.54 13.50 -11.86
CA ILE A 103 -5.34 13.85 -13.04
C ILE A 103 -5.45 15.38 -13.21
N GLN A 104 -5.20 16.17 -12.16
CA GLN A 104 -5.63 17.58 -12.13
C GLN A 104 -4.53 18.64 -11.89
N ASN A 105 -3.31 18.28 -11.50
CA ASN A 105 -2.25 19.27 -11.24
C ASN A 105 -0.88 18.79 -11.74
N LEU A 106 -0.60 19.07 -13.02
CA LEU A 106 0.69 18.82 -13.66
C LEU A 106 1.80 19.78 -13.19
N ASN A 107 1.43 20.89 -12.53
CA ASN A 107 2.31 22.03 -12.25
C ASN A 107 3.04 21.96 -10.88
N SER A 108 2.95 20.86 -10.14
CA SER A 108 3.74 20.64 -8.91
C SER A 108 4.76 19.51 -9.14
N PRO A 109 5.97 19.83 -9.64
CA PRO A 109 6.97 18.82 -10.02
C PRO A 109 7.48 17.98 -8.84
N MET A 110 7.32 18.43 -7.59
CA MET A 110 7.70 17.64 -6.41
C MET A 110 6.69 16.55 -6.04
N MET A 111 5.42 16.67 -6.46
CA MET A 111 4.33 15.77 -6.02
C MET A 111 4.01 14.64 -7.00
N ASN A 112 4.61 14.66 -8.20
CA ASN A 112 4.33 13.71 -9.28
C ASN A 112 5.50 12.74 -9.57
N ASN A 113 6.56 12.75 -8.75
CA ASN A 113 7.70 11.91 -9.00
C ASN A 113 7.47 10.47 -8.49
N PRO A 114 7.75 9.45 -9.32
CA PRO A 114 7.79 8.08 -8.83
C PRO A 114 8.79 7.96 -7.68
N SER A 115 8.42 7.17 -6.67
CA SER A 115 9.26 6.90 -5.51
C SER A 115 9.51 5.40 -5.39
N ILE A 116 10.74 5.03 -5.06
CA ILE A 116 11.14 3.64 -4.79
C ILE A 116 11.49 3.54 -3.31
N TYR A 117 10.82 2.64 -2.62
CA TYR A 117 11.14 2.24 -1.25
C TYR A 117 11.62 0.81 -1.24
N TYR A 118 12.58 0.49 -0.38
CA TYR A 118 13.10 -0.88 -0.29
C TYR A 118 13.45 -1.23 1.15
N ASP A 119 13.32 -2.51 1.48
CA ASP A 119 13.79 -3.12 2.72
C ASP A 119 14.50 -4.43 2.39
N ALA A 120 15.81 -4.47 2.59
CA ALA A 120 16.63 -5.65 2.41
C ALA A 120 17.21 -6.11 3.74
N ASN A 121 17.10 -7.41 4.03
CA ASN A 121 17.57 -8.04 5.26
C ASN A 121 18.35 -9.30 4.92
N LEU A 122 19.61 -9.34 5.33
CA LEU A 122 20.48 -10.50 5.24
C LEU A 122 20.69 -11.07 6.65
N ASN A 123 20.20 -12.28 6.86
CA ASN A 123 20.29 -12.98 8.14
C ASN A 123 21.26 -14.15 8.01
N TYR A 124 22.30 -14.16 8.85
CA TYR A 124 23.30 -15.21 8.92
C TYR A 124 23.38 -15.82 10.32
N LYS A 125 23.06 -17.11 10.44
CA LYS A 125 23.12 -17.89 11.67
C LYS A 125 24.50 -18.52 11.82
N ILE A 126 25.31 -17.98 12.73
CA ILE A 126 26.67 -18.46 13.01
C ILE A 126 26.62 -19.78 13.78
N SER A 127 25.80 -19.82 14.84
CA SER A 127 25.55 -21.00 15.68
C SER A 127 24.07 -21.06 16.08
N GLU A 128 23.67 -22.05 16.88
CA GLU A 128 22.27 -22.16 17.34
C GLU A 128 21.77 -20.91 18.06
N ASN A 129 22.67 -20.19 18.73
CA ASN A 129 22.36 -19.07 19.62
C ASN A 129 22.90 -17.72 19.12
N ILE A 130 23.60 -17.70 17.97
CA ILE A 130 24.22 -16.47 17.45
C ILE A 130 23.74 -16.24 16.03
N MET A 131 23.10 -15.09 15.82
CA MET A 131 22.65 -14.62 14.51
C MET A 131 23.18 -13.21 14.25
N PHE A 132 23.69 -13.00 13.05
CA PHE A 132 24.08 -11.71 12.51
C PHE A 132 23.01 -11.27 11.49
N GLN A 133 22.53 -10.03 11.62
CA GLN A 133 21.54 -9.46 10.72
C GLN A 133 22.05 -8.13 10.17
N LEU A 134 22.05 -8.01 8.85
CA LEU A 134 22.32 -6.77 8.14
C LEU A 134 21.01 -6.30 7.51
N SER A 135 20.56 -5.09 7.87
CA SER A 135 19.31 -4.51 7.39
C SER A 135 19.57 -3.18 6.69
N LEU A 136 19.00 -3.01 5.51
CA LEU A 136 19.04 -1.78 4.72
C LEU A 136 17.60 -1.40 4.37
N SER A 137 17.17 -0.21 4.77
CA SER A 137 15.81 0.27 4.51
C SER A 137 15.85 1.69 3.97
N SER A 138 14.98 1.98 3.00
CA SER A 138 14.57 3.34 2.67
C SER A 138 13.15 3.55 3.14
N SER A 139 12.99 3.69 4.46
CA SER A 139 11.77 4.23 5.03
C SER A 139 11.67 5.72 4.65
N PRO A 140 10.51 6.23 4.18
CA PRO A 140 10.25 7.65 4.26
C PRO A 140 10.26 8.01 5.74
N ASN A 141 11.41 8.49 6.21
CA ASN A 141 11.53 9.12 7.51
C ASN A 141 10.63 10.35 7.47
N TYR A 142 9.38 10.18 7.92
CA TYR A 142 8.59 11.27 8.43
C TYR A 142 9.35 11.75 9.66
N TYR A 143 10.33 12.63 9.44
CA TYR A 143 10.75 13.58 10.44
C TYR A 143 9.45 14.23 10.91
N ARG A 144 8.94 13.76 12.05
CA ARG A 144 7.88 14.43 12.78
C ARG A 144 8.47 15.78 13.17
N TYR A 145 8.33 16.74 12.27
CA TYR A 145 8.60 18.13 12.54
C TYR A 145 7.66 18.50 13.69
N ASN A 146 8.22 18.59 14.88
CA ASN A 146 7.68 19.27 16.05
C ASN A 146 6.28 18.85 16.52
N LEU A 147 6.23 17.73 17.25
CA LEU A 147 5.33 17.65 18.41
C LEU A 147 6.19 17.77 19.68
N SER A 148 6.86 18.92 19.83
CA SER A 148 7.32 19.34 21.15
C SER A 148 6.08 19.82 21.91
N PRO A 149 5.78 19.28 23.11
CA PRO A 149 4.64 19.71 23.91
C PRO A 149 4.84 21.11 24.54
N TYR A 150 5.88 21.84 24.14
CA TYR A 150 6.25 23.16 24.68
C TYR A 150 6.24 24.28 23.63
N ILE A 151 5.35 24.23 22.63
CA ILE A 151 5.08 25.44 21.83
C ILE A 151 4.07 26.29 22.60
N ASN A 152 4.65 27.24 23.32
CA ASN A 152 4.04 28.20 24.21
C ASN A 152 2.70 28.78 23.73
N SER A 153 1.75 28.70 24.65
CA SER A 153 0.60 29.56 24.86
C SER A 153 0.99 31.04 24.98
N TYR A 154 1.10 31.77 23.87
CA TYR A 154 0.95 33.24 23.85
C TYR A 154 0.41 33.70 22.49
N ALA A 155 -0.91 33.67 22.35
CA ALA A 155 -1.63 34.56 21.44
C ALA A 155 -2.74 35.23 22.28
N ARG A 156 -2.44 36.46 22.72
CA ARG A 156 -3.46 37.46 23.07
C ARG A 156 -4.01 38.04 21.78
#